data_AF-A0A257QCB8-F1
#
_entry.id   AF-A0A257QCB8-F1
#
_cell.length_a   1.000
_cell.length_b   1.000
_cell.length_c   1.000
_cell.angle_alpha   90.00
_cell.angle_beta   90.00
_cell.angle_gamma   90.00
#
_symmetry.space_group_name_H-M   'P 1'
#
loop_
_entity.id
_entity.type
_entity.pdbx_description
1 polymer ?
#
loop_
_entity_poly.entity_id
_entity_poly.type
_entity_poly.pdbx_seq_one_letter_code
_entity_poly.pdbx_strand_id
1 'polypeptide(L)'
;MNAQSRHSQRLLELDALFSEVRVNILDRQHPISGLLPASTAVNAHGDYTDAWVRDNVYSILCAWGLGMAYRRVDNADARAYELEQATVKNMRGLLTAMMRQSDRVERFKRTQKPTDALHAKYDTATGLAVVGDDAWGHLQLDATSLFVLMLVQMTLSGLRIIASRDEVDFIQNLVWYLSRAYATPDYGIWERGNKINHGQRELNASSLGMVLAALQAVNGFDLFGGDGDDASRVFVLADDIARTEMTLNALLPRESGSKEVDSALLSVIGFPAFAVRDTDKVKTVDAAIRGKLTGRYGCKRFLRDGHQTTLEDEHKLHYEPDELEKFAHIESEWPLFYTYQLINHLFAGDHAAALAVNQQL
;
A
#
# COMPACT_ATOMS: atom_id res chain seq x y z
N MET A 1 -1.95 -3.45 39.77
CA MET A 1 -1.00 -4.38 39.12
C MET A 1 0.40 -3.77 39.18
N ASN A 2 1.41 -4.48 39.71
CA ASN A 2 2.78 -3.93 39.82
C ASN A 2 3.45 -3.83 38.43
N ALA A 3 4.55 -3.07 38.31
CA ALA A 3 5.22 -2.84 37.02
C ALA A 3 5.74 -4.13 36.36
N GLN A 4 6.24 -5.07 37.18
CA GLN A 4 6.79 -6.35 36.71
C GLN A 4 5.70 -7.29 36.16
N SER A 5 4.51 -7.28 36.76
CA SER A 5 3.33 -8.01 36.27
C SER A 5 2.81 -7.41 34.95
N ARG A 6 2.79 -6.08 34.81
CA ARG A 6 2.46 -5.42 33.53
C ARG A 6 3.45 -5.75 32.41
N HIS A 7 4.74 -5.78 32.74
CA HIS A 7 5.79 -6.17 31.80
C HIS A 7 5.62 -7.61 31.32
N SER A 8 5.42 -8.54 32.27
CA SER A 8 5.25 -9.96 31.97
C SER A 8 3.99 -10.22 31.13
N GLN A 9 2.88 -9.54 31.43
CA GLN A 9 1.66 -9.65 30.64
C GLN A 9 1.85 -9.16 29.20
N ARG A 10 2.51 -8.00 29.00
CA ARG A 10 2.80 -7.49 27.66
C ARG A 10 3.65 -8.46 26.85
N LEU A 11 4.67 -9.07 27.45
CA LEU A 11 5.47 -10.08 26.76
C LEU A 11 4.64 -11.28 26.30
N LEU A 12 3.71 -11.77 27.14
CA LEU A 12 2.82 -12.86 26.74
C LEU A 12 1.92 -12.48 25.55
N GLU A 13 1.41 -11.24 25.52
CA GLU A 13 0.61 -10.72 24.41
C GLU A 13 1.45 -10.62 23.12
N LEU A 14 2.69 -10.12 23.21
CA LEU A 14 3.61 -10.06 22.08
C LEU A 14 4.00 -11.47 21.57
N ASP A 15 4.20 -12.44 22.46
CA ASP A 15 4.58 -13.81 22.11
C ASP A 15 3.44 -14.55 21.38
N ALA A 16 2.19 -14.27 21.74
CA ALA A 16 1.04 -14.74 21.00
C ALA A 16 1.01 -14.15 19.57
N LEU A 17 1.20 -12.83 19.44
CA LEU A 17 1.27 -12.17 18.14
C LEU A 17 2.45 -12.66 17.29
N PHE A 18 3.61 -12.91 17.90
CA PHE A 18 4.78 -13.46 17.21
C PHE A 18 4.49 -14.83 16.61
N SER A 19 3.78 -15.68 17.36
CA SER A 19 3.39 -17.00 16.86
C SER A 19 2.50 -16.90 15.62
N GLU A 20 1.53 -15.98 15.62
CA GLU A 20 0.67 -15.70 14.46
C GLU A 20 1.45 -15.11 13.27
N VAL A 21 2.30 -14.10 13.51
CA VAL A 21 3.12 -13.47 12.47
C VAL A 21 4.10 -14.47 11.85
N ARG A 22 4.68 -15.35 12.66
CA ARG A 22 5.60 -16.38 12.15
C ARG A 22 4.90 -17.31 11.16
N VAL A 23 3.77 -17.90 11.55
CA VAL A 23 3.05 -18.87 10.72
C VAL A 23 2.47 -18.23 9.45
N ASN A 24 1.94 -17.00 9.57
CA ASN A 24 1.22 -16.37 8.46
C ASN A 24 2.10 -15.54 7.53
N ILE A 25 3.26 -15.07 8.00
CA ILE A 25 4.13 -14.13 7.26
C ILE A 25 5.55 -14.68 7.15
N LEU A 26 6.25 -14.91 8.26
CA LEU A 26 7.68 -15.26 8.21
C LEU A 26 7.94 -16.60 7.51
N ASP A 27 7.16 -17.63 7.84
CA ASP A 27 7.27 -18.97 7.25
C ASP A 27 6.85 -18.99 5.77
N ARG A 28 6.14 -17.96 5.31
CA ARG A 28 5.72 -17.79 3.91
C ARG A 28 6.65 -16.88 3.11
N GLN A 29 7.57 -16.18 3.78
CA GLN A 29 8.53 -15.31 3.12
C GLN A 29 9.56 -16.15 2.36
N HIS A 30 9.74 -15.87 1.08
CA HIS A 30 10.68 -16.63 0.28
C HIS A 30 12.13 -16.44 0.80
N PRO A 31 12.87 -17.53 1.06
CA PRO A 31 14.12 -17.47 1.81
C PRO A 31 15.28 -16.82 1.05
N ILE A 32 15.17 -16.60 -0.25
CA ILE A 32 16.23 -15.95 -1.04
C ILE A 32 15.84 -14.50 -1.38
N SER A 33 14.75 -14.33 -2.12
CA SER A 33 14.27 -13.00 -2.54
C SER A 33 13.75 -12.14 -1.41
N GLY A 34 13.23 -12.73 -0.32
CA GLY A 34 12.53 -12.00 0.74
C GLY A 34 11.09 -11.61 0.38
N LEU A 35 10.63 -11.90 -0.83
CA LEU A 35 9.28 -11.57 -1.27
C LEU A 35 8.25 -12.52 -0.66
N LEU A 36 7.02 -12.03 -0.54
CA LEU A 36 5.85 -12.75 -0.09
C LEU A 36 4.91 -12.95 -1.29
N PRO A 37 4.31 -14.14 -1.47
CA PRO A 37 3.19 -14.30 -2.39
C PRO A 37 1.98 -13.50 -1.85
N ALA A 38 1.16 -12.94 -2.74
CA ALA A 38 -0.05 -12.23 -2.31
C ALA A 38 -1.05 -13.17 -1.61
N SER A 39 -1.11 -14.43 -2.02
CA SER A 39 -1.85 -15.49 -1.34
C SER A 39 -1.24 -16.86 -1.66
N THR A 40 -1.64 -17.87 -0.88
CA THR A 40 -1.32 -19.28 -1.17
C THR A 40 -2.31 -19.92 -2.14
N ALA A 41 -3.37 -19.20 -2.52
CA ALA A 41 -4.43 -19.70 -3.40
C ALA A 41 -4.14 -19.36 -4.86
N VAL A 42 -4.24 -20.36 -5.73
CA VAL A 42 -4.42 -20.16 -7.18
C VAL A 42 -5.91 -20.35 -7.45
N ASN A 43 -6.60 -19.33 -7.95
CA ASN A 43 -8.02 -19.41 -8.27
C ASN A 43 -8.32 -18.82 -9.65
N ALA A 44 -9.60 -18.81 -10.06
CA ALA A 44 -10.02 -18.33 -11.37
C ALA A 44 -9.68 -16.85 -11.64
N HIS A 45 -9.43 -16.04 -10.60
CA HIS A 45 -9.12 -14.62 -10.69
C HIS A 45 -7.61 -14.31 -10.76
N GLY A 46 -6.74 -15.32 -10.65
CA GLY A 46 -5.30 -15.14 -10.87
C GLY A 46 -4.41 -16.12 -10.10
N ASP A 47 -3.13 -16.09 -10.49
CA ASP A 47 -2.06 -16.70 -9.73
C ASP A 47 -1.61 -15.74 -8.62
N TYR A 48 -2.19 -15.88 -7.43
CA TYR A 48 -1.80 -15.06 -6.28
C TYR A 48 -0.48 -15.52 -5.64
N THR A 49 0.23 -16.49 -6.25
CA THR A 49 1.58 -16.86 -5.79
C THR A 49 2.66 -15.88 -6.26
N ASP A 50 2.34 -14.96 -7.18
CA ASP A 50 3.20 -13.81 -7.50
C ASP A 50 3.28 -12.83 -6.30
N ALA A 51 4.34 -12.03 -6.27
CA ALA A 51 4.60 -11.01 -5.28
C ALA A 51 4.14 -9.63 -5.78
N TRP A 52 2.99 -9.17 -5.32
CA TRP A 52 2.53 -7.80 -5.52
C TRP A 52 3.27 -6.83 -4.60
N VAL A 53 3.70 -5.68 -5.13
CA VAL A 53 4.41 -4.66 -4.36
C VAL A 53 3.58 -4.22 -3.15
N ARG A 54 2.31 -3.88 -3.38
CA ARG A 54 1.40 -3.39 -2.34
C ARG A 54 1.17 -4.43 -1.24
N ASP A 55 0.85 -5.65 -1.63
CA ASP A 55 0.57 -6.76 -0.72
C ASP A 55 1.80 -7.13 0.11
N ASN A 56 3.00 -7.12 -0.48
CA ASN A 56 4.26 -7.31 0.24
C ASN A 56 4.45 -6.24 1.32
N VAL A 57 4.32 -4.96 0.94
CA VAL A 57 4.53 -3.85 1.87
C VAL A 57 3.50 -3.88 3.00
N TYR A 58 2.21 -4.08 2.74
CA TYR A 58 1.19 -4.17 3.79
C TYR A 58 1.38 -5.41 4.69
N SER A 59 1.71 -6.56 4.10
CA SER A 59 1.91 -7.80 4.85
C SER A 59 3.07 -7.70 5.82
N ILE A 60 4.17 -7.05 5.44
CA ILE A 60 5.35 -6.96 6.29
C ILE A 60 5.21 -5.92 7.41
N LEU A 61 4.19 -5.04 7.37
CA LEU A 61 3.95 -4.06 8.45
C LEU A 61 3.68 -4.71 9.80
N CYS A 62 3.05 -5.88 9.85
CA CYS A 62 2.82 -6.54 11.14
C CYS A 62 4.13 -7.05 11.76
N ALA A 63 5.08 -7.54 10.96
CA ALA A 63 6.40 -7.93 11.43
C ALA A 63 7.18 -6.70 11.91
N TRP A 64 7.18 -5.62 11.12
CA TRP A 64 7.81 -4.36 11.50
C TRP A 64 7.26 -3.79 12.81
N GLY A 65 5.93 -3.66 12.90
CA GLY A 65 5.25 -3.12 14.08
C GLY A 65 5.47 -3.97 15.33
N LEU A 66 5.45 -5.30 15.19
CA LEU A 66 5.73 -6.21 16.29
C LEU A 66 7.21 -6.15 16.73
N GLY A 67 8.15 -6.05 15.79
CA GLY A 67 9.57 -5.87 16.09
C GLY A 67 9.82 -4.59 16.90
N MET A 68 9.20 -3.48 16.49
CA MET A 68 9.22 -2.23 17.25
C MET A 68 8.59 -2.37 18.65
N ALA A 69 7.51 -3.14 18.78
CA ALA A 69 6.86 -3.37 20.06
C ALA A 69 7.75 -4.18 21.02
N TYR A 70 8.39 -5.25 20.53
CA TYR A 70 9.39 -6.00 21.30
C TYR A 70 10.54 -5.10 21.73
N ARG A 71 11.11 -4.31 20.81
CA ARG A 71 12.24 -3.42 21.10
C ARG A 71 11.94 -2.41 22.21
N ARG A 72 10.69 -1.96 22.33
CA ARG A 72 10.22 -1.07 23.40
C ARG A 72 10.09 -1.75 24.77
N VAL A 73 9.87 -3.07 24.79
CA VAL A 73 9.78 -3.86 26.02
C VAL A 73 11.16 -4.35 26.44
N ASP A 74 11.89 -4.95 25.50
CA ASP A 74 13.27 -5.42 25.65
C ASP A 74 14.05 -5.20 24.35
N ASN A 75 15.04 -4.32 24.41
CA ASN A 75 15.85 -3.93 23.25
C ASN A 75 16.80 -5.06 22.76
N ALA A 76 16.98 -6.13 23.55
CA ALA A 76 17.84 -7.26 23.20
C ALA A 76 17.07 -8.54 22.82
N ASP A 77 15.76 -8.44 22.57
CA ASP A 77 14.93 -9.60 22.23
C ASP A 77 15.30 -10.16 20.83
N ALA A 78 15.65 -11.44 20.78
CA ALA A 78 15.99 -12.12 19.52
C ALA A 78 14.83 -12.13 18.50
N ARG A 79 13.57 -12.11 18.97
CA ARG A 79 12.38 -12.04 18.12
C ARG A 79 12.25 -10.68 17.45
N ALA A 80 12.58 -9.59 18.16
CA ALA A 80 12.67 -8.27 17.54
C ALA A 80 13.66 -8.28 16.38
N TYR A 81 14.85 -8.84 16.59
CA TYR A 81 15.86 -8.95 15.53
C TYR A 81 15.33 -9.74 14.32
N GLU A 82 14.74 -10.92 14.55
CA GLU A 82 14.19 -11.75 13.46
C GLU A 82 13.11 -11.02 12.64
N LEU A 83 12.14 -10.39 13.32
CA LEU A 83 11.06 -9.62 12.68
C LEU A 83 11.59 -8.44 11.86
N GLU A 84 12.60 -7.74 12.38
CA GLU A 84 13.23 -6.61 11.72
C GLU A 84 14.05 -7.06 10.50
N GLN A 85 14.78 -8.17 10.59
CA GLN A 85 15.50 -8.74 9.46
C GLN A 85 14.54 -9.24 8.38
N ALA A 86 13.42 -9.86 8.74
CA ALA A 86 12.37 -10.23 7.79
C ALA A 86 11.82 -9.00 7.06
N THR A 87 11.60 -7.90 7.80
CA THR A 87 11.18 -6.61 7.24
C THR A 87 12.18 -6.05 6.24
N VAL A 88 13.46 -5.95 6.64
CA VAL A 88 14.53 -5.49 5.77
C VAL A 88 14.64 -6.36 4.52
N LYS A 89 14.58 -7.68 4.67
CA LYS A 89 14.69 -8.62 3.56
C LYS A 89 13.56 -8.46 2.54
N ASN A 90 12.32 -8.26 2.99
CA ASN A 90 11.18 -8.02 2.09
C ASN A 90 11.35 -6.73 1.28
N MET A 91 11.63 -5.63 1.97
CA MET A 91 11.79 -4.32 1.33
C MET A 91 13.00 -4.31 0.37
N ARG A 92 14.10 -4.98 0.72
CA ARG A 92 15.26 -5.16 -0.18
C ARG A 92 14.95 -6.05 -1.38
N GLY A 93 14.11 -7.07 -1.19
CA GLY A 93 13.58 -7.90 -2.28
C GLY A 93 12.81 -7.09 -3.30
N LEU A 94 11.87 -6.26 -2.83
CA LEU A 94 11.12 -5.33 -3.68
C LEU A 94 12.04 -4.33 -4.39
N LEU A 95 12.97 -3.72 -3.65
CA LEU A 95 13.97 -2.80 -4.22
C LEU A 95 14.75 -3.45 -5.36
N THR A 96 15.23 -4.68 -5.15
CA THR A 96 15.98 -5.43 -6.17
C THR A 96 15.12 -5.70 -7.41
N ALA A 97 13.86 -6.08 -7.23
CA ALA A 97 12.92 -6.31 -8.34
C ALA A 97 12.62 -5.01 -9.12
N MET A 98 12.49 -3.88 -8.42
CA MET A 98 12.29 -2.57 -9.04
C MET A 98 13.56 -2.09 -9.78
N MET A 99 14.75 -2.24 -9.19
CA MET A 99 16.02 -1.82 -9.81
C MET A 99 16.32 -2.54 -11.12
N ARG A 100 15.91 -3.82 -11.23
CA ARG A 100 16.02 -4.61 -12.48
C ARG A 100 15.19 -4.05 -13.63
N GLN A 101 14.28 -3.12 -13.35
CA GLN A 101 13.43 -2.45 -14.32
C GLN A 101 13.77 -0.96 -14.46
N SER A 102 14.98 -0.55 -14.07
CA SER A 102 15.44 0.85 -14.15
C SER A 102 15.33 1.43 -15.56
N ASP A 103 15.50 0.63 -16.61
CA ASP A 103 15.28 1.02 -18.00
C ASP A 103 13.84 1.48 -18.27
N ARG A 104 12.85 0.83 -17.64
CA ARG A 104 11.43 1.21 -17.71
C ARG A 104 11.20 2.55 -17.02
N VAL A 105 11.73 2.70 -15.81
CA VAL A 105 11.64 3.95 -15.03
C VAL A 105 12.18 5.13 -15.85
N GLU A 106 13.34 4.97 -16.50
CA GLU A 106 13.91 5.99 -17.39
C GLU A 106 13.05 6.31 -18.61
N ARG A 107 12.46 5.29 -19.25
CA ARG A 107 11.54 5.49 -20.39
C ARG A 107 10.26 6.21 -19.94
N PHE A 108 9.64 5.77 -18.85
CA PHE A 108 8.38 6.33 -18.36
C PHE A 108 8.47 7.82 -18.05
N LYS A 109 9.57 8.29 -17.43
CA LYS A 109 9.79 9.72 -17.18
C LYS A 109 9.71 10.58 -18.44
N ARG A 110 10.01 10.00 -19.62
CA ARG A 110 9.92 10.66 -20.92
C ARG A 110 8.57 10.46 -21.59
N THR A 111 8.02 9.25 -21.54
CA THR A 111 6.87 8.84 -22.36
C THR A 111 5.53 8.93 -21.63
N GLN A 112 5.52 8.68 -20.31
CA GLN A 112 4.33 8.50 -19.47
C GLN A 112 3.34 7.46 -20.01
N LYS A 113 3.82 6.52 -20.82
CA LYS A 113 3.03 5.43 -21.40
C LYS A 113 2.91 4.27 -20.41
N PRO A 114 1.74 3.62 -20.29
CA PRO A 114 1.56 2.45 -19.41
C PRO A 114 2.52 1.31 -19.69
N THR A 115 2.85 1.08 -20.97
CA THR A 115 3.76 0.01 -21.38
C THR A 115 5.20 0.26 -20.93
N ASP A 116 5.55 1.50 -20.61
CA ASP A 116 6.84 1.86 -20.03
C ASP A 116 6.80 1.92 -18.51
N ALA A 117 5.64 1.69 -17.87
CA ALA A 117 5.50 1.74 -16.43
C ALA A 117 6.29 0.62 -15.74
N LEU A 118 6.66 0.87 -14.49
CA LEU A 118 7.20 -0.16 -13.60
C LEU A 118 6.14 -1.24 -13.39
N HIS A 119 6.52 -2.51 -13.46
CA HIS A 119 5.59 -3.59 -13.12
C HIS A 119 5.30 -3.56 -11.63
N ALA A 120 4.05 -3.83 -11.24
CA ALA A 120 3.65 -3.80 -9.83
C ALA A 120 3.53 -5.20 -9.19
N LYS A 121 3.86 -6.26 -9.94
CA LYS A 121 3.97 -7.64 -9.45
C LYS A 121 5.14 -8.40 -10.06
N TYR A 122 5.70 -9.35 -9.30
CA TYR A 122 6.91 -10.09 -9.65
C TYR A 122 6.77 -11.57 -9.33
N ASP A 123 7.62 -12.39 -9.94
CA ASP A 123 7.78 -13.78 -9.53
C ASP A 123 8.37 -13.80 -8.11
N THR A 124 7.71 -14.50 -7.19
CA THR A 124 8.09 -14.49 -5.76
C THR A 124 9.51 -15.02 -5.55
N ALA A 125 9.95 -16.02 -6.32
CA ALA A 125 11.25 -16.65 -6.11
C ALA A 125 12.41 -15.82 -6.66
N THR A 126 12.22 -15.25 -7.85
CA THR A 126 13.26 -14.60 -8.64
C THR A 126 13.20 -13.08 -8.57
N GLY A 127 12.04 -12.47 -8.33
CA GLY A 127 11.82 -11.02 -8.42
C GLY A 127 11.85 -10.50 -9.86
N LEU A 128 11.50 -11.33 -10.84
CA LEU A 128 11.42 -10.96 -12.26
C LEU A 128 9.97 -10.67 -12.68
N ALA A 129 9.80 -10.00 -13.82
CA ALA A 129 8.49 -9.78 -14.42
C ALA A 129 7.82 -11.14 -14.77
N VAL A 130 6.53 -11.25 -14.44
CA VAL A 130 5.72 -12.47 -14.60
C VAL A 130 4.68 -12.38 -15.71
N VAL A 131 4.40 -11.16 -16.18
CA VAL A 131 3.42 -10.89 -17.24
C VAL A 131 3.96 -9.84 -18.19
N GLY A 132 3.43 -9.81 -19.42
CA GLY A 132 3.79 -8.83 -20.43
C GLY A 132 3.37 -7.40 -20.07
N ASP A 133 3.91 -6.42 -20.79
CA ASP A 133 3.72 -4.98 -20.52
C ASP A 133 2.29 -4.49 -20.77
N ASP A 134 1.59 -5.13 -21.70
CA ASP A 134 0.21 -4.87 -22.10
C ASP A 134 -0.79 -5.88 -21.51
N ALA A 135 -0.29 -6.93 -20.86
CA ALA A 135 -1.09 -8.04 -20.35
C ALA A 135 -1.74 -7.73 -18.99
N TRP A 136 -1.33 -6.66 -18.31
CA TRP A 136 -1.79 -6.36 -16.96
C TRP A 136 -1.70 -4.86 -16.62
N GLY A 137 -2.49 -4.42 -15.64
CA GLY A 137 -2.58 -3.02 -15.19
C GLY A 137 -1.37 -2.55 -14.39
N HIS A 138 -0.18 -2.52 -14.99
CA HIS A 138 1.10 -2.27 -14.31
C HIS A 138 1.26 -0.88 -13.72
N LEU A 139 0.73 0.14 -14.40
CA LEU A 139 0.82 1.53 -13.94
C LEU A 139 -0.07 1.72 -12.70
N GLN A 140 0.50 1.43 -11.53
CA GLN A 140 -0.07 1.58 -10.21
C GLN A 140 0.83 2.50 -9.38
N LEU A 141 0.48 3.78 -9.36
CA LEU A 141 1.31 4.78 -8.68
C LEU A 141 1.20 4.65 -7.16
N ASP A 142 0.07 4.15 -6.65
CA ASP A 142 -0.15 3.84 -5.23
C ASP A 142 0.89 2.83 -4.70
N ALA A 143 1.11 1.71 -5.41
CA ALA A 143 1.98 0.63 -4.94
C ALA A 143 3.44 1.09 -4.82
N THR A 144 3.95 1.81 -5.83
CA THR A 144 5.30 2.36 -5.82
C THR A 144 5.44 3.43 -4.72
N SER A 145 4.42 4.26 -4.54
CA SER A 145 4.42 5.31 -3.51
C SER A 145 4.36 4.72 -2.10
N LEU A 146 3.58 3.67 -1.88
CA LEU A 146 3.50 2.97 -0.61
C LEU A 146 4.86 2.38 -0.22
N PHE A 147 5.57 1.78 -1.18
CA PHE A 147 6.94 1.31 -0.97
C PHE A 147 7.87 2.44 -0.51
N VAL A 148 7.88 3.58 -1.21
CA VAL A 148 8.72 4.74 -0.86
C VAL A 148 8.34 5.31 0.51
N LEU A 149 7.04 5.45 0.80
CA LEU A 149 6.55 5.95 2.08
C LEU A 149 7.01 5.04 3.23
N MET A 150 6.79 3.73 3.11
CA MET A 150 7.17 2.77 4.15
C MET A 150 8.68 2.58 4.26
N LEU A 151 9.43 2.70 3.16
CA LEU A 151 10.89 2.73 3.19
C LEU A 151 11.40 3.84 4.13
N VAL A 152 10.85 5.05 4.01
CA VAL A 152 11.21 6.17 4.89
C VAL A 152 10.81 5.88 6.34
N GLN A 153 9.58 5.43 6.60
CA GLN A 153 9.10 5.16 7.95
C GLN A 153 9.91 4.04 8.65
N MET A 154 10.22 2.96 7.93
CA MET A 154 11.02 1.86 8.44
C MET A 154 12.47 2.29 8.68
N THR A 155 13.05 3.10 7.79
CA THR A 155 14.41 3.65 7.99
C THR A 155 14.46 4.58 9.19
N LEU A 156 13.46 5.45 9.38
CA LEU A 156 13.29 6.29 10.57
C LEU A 156 13.18 5.48 11.87
N SER A 157 12.61 4.27 11.81
CA SER A 157 12.55 3.36 12.96
C SER A 157 13.89 2.66 13.28
N GLY A 158 14.94 2.94 12.52
CA GLY A 158 16.30 2.41 12.68
C GLY A 158 16.63 1.20 11.81
N LEU A 159 15.76 0.81 10.86
CA LEU A 159 16.07 -0.28 9.93
C LEU A 159 17.02 0.21 8.82
N ARG A 160 18.09 -0.55 8.56
CA ARG A 160 19.01 -0.27 7.45
C ARG A 160 18.54 -1.02 6.20
N ILE A 161 17.69 -0.38 5.39
CA ILE A 161 17.14 -0.98 4.17
C ILE A 161 18.01 -0.63 2.95
N ILE A 162 18.39 0.64 2.79
CA ILE A 162 19.28 1.10 1.71
C ILE A 162 20.74 0.93 2.14
N ALA A 163 21.55 0.33 1.27
CA ALA A 163 22.92 -0.12 1.57
C ALA A 163 23.98 0.44 0.60
N SER A 164 23.59 1.08 -0.49
CA SER A 164 24.54 1.64 -1.46
C SER A 164 24.05 2.96 -2.08
N ARG A 165 24.97 3.72 -2.69
CA ARG A 165 24.63 4.94 -3.43
C ARG A 165 23.80 4.66 -4.68
N ASP A 166 24.04 3.55 -5.36
CA ASP A 166 23.24 3.15 -6.52
C ASP A 166 21.77 2.91 -6.13
N GLU A 167 21.54 2.34 -4.94
CA GLU A 167 20.19 2.19 -4.38
C GLU A 167 19.57 3.55 -4.02
N VAL A 168 20.34 4.51 -3.48
CA VAL A 168 19.88 5.90 -3.26
C VAL A 168 19.46 6.55 -4.58
N ASP A 169 20.34 6.50 -5.59
CA ASP A 169 20.08 7.07 -6.91
C ASP A 169 18.83 6.48 -7.54
N PHE A 170 18.60 5.17 -7.33
CA PHE A 170 17.37 4.53 -7.78
C PHE A 170 16.12 5.03 -7.05
N ILE A 171 16.17 5.26 -5.74
CA ILE A 171 15.03 5.87 -5.02
C ILE A 171 14.78 7.30 -5.50
N GLN A 172 15.83 8.09 -5.72
CA GLN A 172 15.70 9.41 -6.35
C GLN A 172 15.06 9.32 -7.74
N ASN A 173 15.36 8.26 -8.49
CA ASN A 173 14.73 7.99 -9.78
C ASN A 173 13.24 7.64 -9.66
N LEU A 174 12.86 6.83 -8.65
CA LEU A 174 11.46 6.55 -8.34
C LEU A 174 10.70 7.83 -7.97
N VAL A 175 11.32 8.77 -7.25
CA VAL A 175 10.72 10.08 -6.99
C VAL A 175 10.37 10.81 -8.29
N TRP A 176 11.28 10.83 -9.28
CA TRP A 176 11.00 11.44 -10.58
C TRP A 176 10.01 10.65 -11.43
N TYR A 177 9.87 9.34 -11.22
CA TYR A 177 8.82 8.53 -11.82
C TYR A 177 7.43 8.90 -11.27
N LEU A 178 7.35 9.18 -9.96
CA LEU A 178 6.14 9.64 -9.29
C LEU A 178 5.86 11.14 -9.53
N SER A 179 6.89 11.92 -9.88
CA SER A 179 6.73 13.31 -10.33
C SER A 179 5.73 13.35 -11.49
N ARG A 180 4.76 14.27 -11.40
CA ARG A 180 3.63 14.42 -12.34
C ARG A 180 2.48 13.41 -12.18
N ALA A 181 2.41 12.66 -11.07
CA ALA A 181 1.21 11.87 -10.74
C ALA A 181 -0.09 12.67 -10.83
N TYR A 182 -0.06 13.95 -10.45
CA TYR A 182 -1.20 14.90 -10.54
C TYR A 182 -1.80 15.06 -11.94
N ALA A 183 -1.11 14.60 -12.99
CA ALA A 183 -1.56 14.63 -14.38
C ALA A 183 -1.38 13.29 -15.10
N THR A 184 -1.09 12.21 -14.37
CA THR A 184 -0.81 10.88 -14.93
C THR A 184 -1.88 9.90 -14.49
N PRO A 185 -2.88 9.60 -15.34
CA PRO A 185 -3.87 8.57 -15.06
C PRO A 185 -3.23 7.19 -14.92
N ASP A 186 -3.65 6.43 -13.91
CA ASP A 186 -3.15 5.10 -13.58
C ASP A 186 -4.32 4.08 -13.46
N TYR A 187 -3.99 2.82 -13.18
CA TYR A 187 -5.00 1.76 -13.02
C TYR A 187 -5.59 1.70 -11.60
N GLY A 188 -5.06 2.49 -10.67
CA GLY A 188 -5.46 2.52 -9.27
C GLY A 188 -5.18 1.21 -8.54
N ILE A 189 -5.52 1.19 -7.25
CA ILE A 189 -5.28 0.06 -6.34
C ILE A 189 -5.98 -1.23 -6.76
N TRP A 190 -7.05 -1.13 -7.55
CA TRP A 190 -7.82 -2.27 -8.06
C TRP A 190 -7.38 -2.75 -9.43
N GLU A 191 -6.35 -2.15 -10.02
CA GLU A 191 -5.72 -2.62 -11.27
C GLU A 191 -6.62 -2.49 -12.50
N ARG A 192 -7.64 -1.61 -12.43
CA ARG A 192 -8.72 -1.50 -13.43
C ARG A 192 -8.81 -0.17 -14.16
N GLY A 193 -8.27 0.90 -13.58
CA GLY A 193 -8.49 2.26 -14.07
C GLY A 193 -9.94 2.64 -13.85
N ASN A 194 -10.73 2.79 -14.92
CA ASN A 194 -12.15 3.14 -14.83
C ASN A 194 -13.01 2.01 -14.27
N LYS A 195 -14.23 2.36 -13.83
CA LYS A 195 -15.20 1.45 -13.19
C LYS A 195 -15.58 0.23 -14.04
N ILE A 196 -15.60 0.39 -15.36
CA ILE A 196 -15.98 -0.66 -16.33
C ILE A 196 -14.77 -1.54 -16.71
N ASN A 197 -13.56 -1.16 -16.29
CA ASN A 197 -12.30 -1.84 -16.54
C ASN A 197 -11.89 -1.94 -18.02
N HIS A 198 -12.32 -1.08 -18.95
CA HIS A 198 -11.95 -1.17 -20.37
C HIS A 198 -10.49 -0.71 -20.69
N GLY A 199 -9.56 -0.85 -19.73
CA GLY A 199 -8.17 -0.40 -19.89
C GLY A 199 -8.00 1.13 -19.91
N GLN A 200 -9.07 1.90 -19.66
CA GLN A 200 -8.99 3.35 -19.54
C GLN A 200 -8.54 3.72 -18.13
N ARG A 201 -7.37 4.34 -18.04
CA ARG A 201 -6.79 4.84 -16.80
C ARG A 201 -7.48 6.13 -16.36
N GLU A 202 -7.53 6.37 -15.06
CA GLU A 202 -8.11 7.59 -14.47
C GLU A 202 -7.16 8.20 -13.44
N LEU A 203 -7.37 9.46 -13.09
CA LEU A 203 -6.73 10.03 -11.90
C LEU A 203 -7.46 9.46 -10.68
N ASN A 204 -6.79 8.56 -9.98
CA ASN A 204 -7.28 7.92 -8.76
C ASN A 204 -6.81 8.70 -7.53
N ALA A 205 -7.74 9.15 -6.70
CA ALA A 205 -7.47 9.91 -5.49
C ALA A 205 -6.73 9.06 -4.46
N SER A 206 -6.99 7.75 -4.39
CA SER A 206 -6.20 6.80 -3.61
C SER A 206 -4.71 6.82 -3.99
N SER A 207 -4.40 6.75 -5.29
CA SER A 207 -3.02 6.85 -5.79
C SER A 207 -2.40 8.22 -5.54
N LEU A 208 -3.13 9.31 -5.81
CA LEU A 208 -2.62 10.68 -5.57
C LEU A 208 -2.32 10.95 -4.10
N GLY A 209 -3.17 10.46 -3.19
CA GLY A 209 -2.95 10.56 -1.76
C GLY A 209 -1.68 9.83 -1.30
N MET A 210 -1.47 8.62 -1.80
CA MET A 210 -0.26 7.85 -1.49
C MET A 210 1.00 8.51 -2.07
N VAL A 211 0.94 9.01 -3.31
CA VAL A 211 2.04 9.77 -3.93
C VAL A 211 2.37 11.00 -3.09
N LEU A 212 1.37 11.78 -2.70
CA LEU A 212 1.58 12.99 -1.90
C LEU A 212 2.32 12.67 -0.60
N ALA A 213 1.88 11.63 0.11
CA ALA A 213 2.52 11.20 1.35
C ALA A 213 3.96 10.73 1.13
N ALA A 214 4.22 9.93 0.10
CA ALA A 214 5.55 9.45 -0.24
C ALA A 214 6.51 10.60 -0.58
N LEU A 215 6.07 11.54 -1.44
CA LEU A 215 6.84 12.71 -1.85
C LEU A 215 7.14 13.63 -0.64
N GLN A 216 6.17 13.84 0.25
CA GLN A 216 6.40 14.64 1.46
C GLN A 216 7.35 13.95 2.44
N ALA A 217 7.22 12.64 2.63
CA ALA A 217 8.04 11.88 3.56
C ALA A 217 9.52 11.79 3.12
N VAL A 218 9.77 11.59 1.82
CA VAL A 218 11.11 11.36 1.28
C VAL A 218 11.90 12.65 1.02
N ASN A 219 11.24 13.81 0.96
CA ASN A 219 11.89 15.07 0.64
C ASN A 219 12.90 15.52 1.71
N GLY A 220 14.17 15.61 1.34
CA GLY A 220 15.30 15.92 2.21
C GLY A 220 15.74 14.77 3.12
N PHE A 221 15.14 13.58 2.97
CA PHE A 221 15.39 12.43 3.83
C PHE A 221 16.71 11.75 3.45
N ASP A 222 17.55 11.47 4.45
CA ASP A 222 18.77 10.67 4.29
C ASP A 222 18.42 9.17 4.34
N LEU A 223 18.56 8.50 3.21
CA LEU A 223 18.23 7.08 3.06
C LEU A 223 19.18 6.14 3.80
N PHE A 224 20.35 6.61 4.23
CA PHE A 224 21.21 5.86 5.15
C PHE A 224 20.79 6.02 6.60
N GLY A 225 19.68 6.70 6.89
CA GLY A 225 19.07 6.78 8.22
C GLY A 225 19.93 7.55 9.24
N GLY A 226 20.51 8.67 8.81
CA GLY A 226 21.29 9.60 9.64
C GLY A 226 22.80 9.41 9.59
N ASP A 227 23.28 8.29 9.03
CA ASP A 227 24.71 8.00 8.88
C ASP A 227 25.29 8.51 7.53
N GLY A 228 24.45 9.09 6.68
CA GLY A 228 24.81 9.48 5.32
C GLY A 228 25.32 10.92 5.17
N ASP A 229 25.49 11.31 3.90
CA ASP A 229 25.91 12.65 3.49
C ASP A 229 24.86 13.31 2.59
N ASP A 230 25.16 14.48 2.02
CA ASP A 230 24.20 15.17 1.15
C ASP A 230 23.82 14.37 -0.10
N ALA A 231 24.66 13.42 -0.52
CA ALA A 231 24.41 12.58 -1.68
C ALA A 231 23.68 11.27 -1.33
N SER A 232 23.36 11.02 -0.06
CA SER A 232 22.37 10.00 0.34
C SER A 232 20.98 10.58 0.63
N ARG A 233 20.81 11.89 0.44
CA ARG A 233 19.53 12.59 0.58
C ARG A 233 18.76 12.60 -0.73
N VAL A 234 17.45 12.38 -0.64
CA VAL A 234 16.53 12.46 -1.78
C VAL A 234 15.81 13.80 -1.75
N PHE A 235 15.62 14.42 -2.92
CA PHE A 235 14.94 15.71 -3.04
C PHE A 235 13.73 15.62 -3.98
N VAL A 236 12.69 16.37 -3.62
CA VAL A 236 11.44 16.47 -4.37
C VAL A 236 11.21 17.93 -4.75
N LEU A 237 10.73 18.17 -5.97
CA LEU A 237 10.31 19.51 -6.38
C LEU A 237 9.06 19.92 -5.60
N ALA A 238 9.11 21.06 -4.91
CA ALA A 238 7.98 21.57 -4.11
C ALA A 238 6.69 21.71 -4.94
N ASP A 239 6.86 22.07 -6.21
CA ASP A 239 5.82 22.18 -7.22
C ASP A 239 5.05 20.87 -7.48
N ASP A 240 5.72 19.71 -7.41
CA ASP A 240 5.09 18.40 -7.59
C ASP A 240 4.23 18.05 -6.37
N ILE A 241 4.69 18.38 -5.17
CA ILE A 241 3.91 18.24 -3.92
C ILE A 241 2.67 19.14 -4.00
N ALA A 242 2.85 20.43 -4.32
CA ALA A 242 1.77 21.40 -4.35
C ALA A 242 0.69 21.02 -5.38
N ARG A 243 1.07 20.65 -6.61
CA ARG A 243 0.12 20.23 -7.64
C ARG A 243 -0.60 18.93 -7.30
N THR A 244 0.10 17.96 -6.71
CA THR A 244 -0.52 16.70 -6.25
C THR A 244 -1.54 16.95 -5.15
N GLU A 245 -1.22 17.80 -4.18
CA GLU A 245 -2.14 18.20 -3.12
C GLU A 245 -3.36 18.95 -3.66
N MET A 246 -3.17 19.89 -4.60
CA MET A 246 -4.28 20.61 -5.24
C MET A 246 -5.22 19.65 -6.01
N THR A 247 -4.66 18.75 -6.81
CA THR A 247 -5.46 17.77 -7.59
C THR A 247 -6.20 16.81 -6.67
N LEU A 248 -5.54 16.27 -5.64
CA LEU A 248 -6.19 15.41 -4.64
C LEU A 248 -7.38 16.12 -3.99
N ASN A 249 -7.16 17.36 -3.54
CA ASN A 249 -8.19 18.16 -2.88
C ASN A 249 -9.39 18.49 -3.78
N ALA A 250 -9.19 18.55 -5.09
CA ALA A 250 -10.24 18.79 -6.08
C ALA A 250 -11.03 17.53 -6.46
N LEU A 251 -10.43 16.34 -6.31
CA LEU A 251 -11.10 15.06 -6.58
C LEU A 251 -11.99 14.61 -5.41
N LEU A 252 -11.48 14.72 -4.18
CA LEU A 252 -12.17 14.26 -2.99
C LEU A 252 -13.56 14.93 -2.84
N PRO A 253 -14.60 14.19 -2.41
CA PRO A 253 -14.55 12.83 -1.88
C PRO A 253 -14.64 11.71 -2.93
N ARG A 254 -14.61 12.03 -4.23
CA ARG A 254 -14.61 11.00 -5.28
C ARG A 254 -13.25 10.33 -5.37
N GLU A 255 -13.27 9.07 -5.79
CA GLU A 255 -12.04 8.35 -6.09
C GLU A 255 -11.51 8.73 -7.47
N SER A 256 -12.37 8.83 -8.47
CA SER A 256 -11.96 9.12 -9.86
C SER A 256 -13.14 9.66 -10.67
N GLY A 257 -12.94 9.86 -11.97
CA GLY A 257 -14.00 10.33 -12.88
C GLY A 257 -15.23 9.40 -12.89
N SER A 258 -14.98 8.09 -12.86
CA SER A 258 -16.03 7.07 -12.91
C SER A 258 -16.46 6.50 -11.55
N LYS A 259 -15.67 6.73 -10.48
CA LYS A 259 -15.96 6.21 -9.13
C LYS A 259 -16.30 7.33 -8.16
N GLU A 260 -17.56 7.38 -7.78
CA GLU A 260 -18.14 8.40 -6.90
C GLU A 260 -17.62 8.38 -5.45
N VAL A 261 -17.13 7.23 -4.98
CA VAL A 261 -16.44 7.00 -3.70
C VAL A 261 -15.77 5.63 -3.77
N ASP A 262 -14.68 5.44 -3.03
CA ASP A 262 -13.97 4.17 -2.91
C ASP A 262 -13.44 3.99 -1.48
N SER A 263 -13.48 2.77 -0.96
CA SER A 263 -12.98 2.45 0.38
C SER A 263 -11.45 2.55 0.48
N ALA A 264 -10.72 2.51 -0.64
CA ALA A 264 -9.28 2.78 -0.69
C ALA A 264 -8.91 4.17 -0.16
N LEU A 265 -9.84 5.13 -0.19
CA LEU A 265 -9.65 6.47 0.38
C LEU A 265 -9.41 6.46 1.89
N LEU A 266 -9.75 5.38 2.61
CA LEU A 266 -9.39 5.19 4.03
C LEU A 266 -7.87 5.22 4.24
N SER A 267 -7.10 4.75 3.24
CA SER A 267 -5.63 4.77 3.26
C SER A 267 -5.03 6.16 3.04
N VAL A 268 -5.84 7.09 2.51
CA VAL A 268 -5.47 8.46 2.16
C VAL A 268 -5.81 9.43 3.28
N ILE A 269 -7.00 9.33 3.85
CA ILE A 269 -7.46 10.20 4.95
C ILE A 269 -6.90 9.77 6.32
N GLY A 270 -6.29 8.60 6.39
CA GLY A 270 -5.68 8.04 7.59
C GLY A 270 -4.42 7.23 7.26
N PHE A 271 -4.16 6.18 8.02
CA PHE A 271 -2.98 5.36 7.84
C PHE A 271 -3.02 4.59 6.50
N PRO A 272 -1.91 4.56 5.74
CA PRO A 272 -0.60 5.09 6.09
C PRO A 272 -0.33 6.53 5.63
N ALA A 273 -1.14 7.09 4.73
CA ALA A 273 -0.74 8.30 4.00
C ALA A 273 -0.95 9.61 4.78
N PHE A 274 -2.07 9.72 5.53
CA PHE A 274 -2.49 10.96 6.20
C PHE A 274 -2.40 12.20 5.30
N ALA A 275 -2.74 12.04 4.03
CA ALA A 275 -2.44 13.02 2.98
C ALA A 275 -3.40 14.22 2.98
N VAL A 276 -4.53 14.12 3.68
CA VAL A 276 -5.56 15.17 3.74
C VAL A 276 -5.49 15.91 5.07
N ARG A 277 -5.07 17.18 5.03
CA ARG A 277 -4.91 18.02 6.22
C ARG A 277 -6.21 18.64 6.73
N ASP A 278 -7.16 18.87 5.84
CA ASP A 278 -8.46 19.45 6.17
C ASP A 278 -9.35 18.41 6.86
N THR A 279 -9.57 18.60 8.17
CA THR A 279 -10.32 17.65 8.99
C THR A 279 -11.81 17.55 8.61
N ASP A 280 -12.41 18.59 8.05
CA ASP A 280 -13.80 18.54 7.59
C ASP A 280 -13.91 17.80 6.26
N LYS A 281 -12.89 17.91 5.41
CA LYS A 281 -12.77 17.07 4.23
C LYS A 281 -12.56 15.59 4.59
N VAL A 282 -11.70 15.30 5.58
CA VAL A 282 -11.53 13.93 6.12
C VAL A 282 -12.86 13.35 6.58
N LYS A 283 -13.63 14.09 7.39
CA LYS A 283 -14.97 13.67 7.84
C LYS A 283 -15.94 13.46 6.67
N THR A 284 -15.87 14.32 5.65
CA THR A 284 -16.73 14.22 4.46
C THR A 284 -16.46 12.92 3.69
N VAL A 285 -15.17 12.58 3.51
CA VAL A 285 -14.76 11.34 2.86
C VAL A 285 -15.18 10.11 3.69
N ASP A 286 -14.86 10.11 4.99
CA ASP A 286 -15.24 9.02 5.91
C ASP A 286 -16.76 8.80 5.93
N ALA A 287 -17.56 9.88 6.01
CA ALA A 287 -19.02 9.80 5.95
C ALA A 287 -19.53 9.28 4.61
N ALA A 288 -18.90 9.64 3.49
CA ALA A 288 -19.25 9.13 2.18
C ALA A 288 -18.99 7.61 2.06
N ILE A 289 -17.87 7.12 2.61
CA ILE A 289 -17.53 5.69 2.66
C ILE A 289 -18.53 4.96 3.56
N ARG A 290 -18.75 5.44 4.79
CA ARG A 290 -19.69 4.83 5.74
C ARG A 290 -21.11 4.76 5.21
N GLY A 291 -21.57 5.83 4.56
CA GLY A 291 -22.93 5.93 4.05
C GLY A 291 -23.22 5.07 2.82
N LYS A 292 -22.19 4.72 2.03
CA LYS A 292 -22.37 4.06 0.72
C LYS A 292 -21.75 2.68 0.61
N LEU A 293 -20.64 2.44 1.32
CA LEU A 293 -19.79 1.26 1.11
C LEU A 293 -19.74 0.34 2.32
N THR A 294 -19.98 0.82 3.55
CA THR A 294 -20.04 -0.04 4.73
C THR A 294 -21.21 -1.01 4.66
N GLY A 295 -20.90 -2.28 4.91
CA GLY A 295 -21.83 -3.38 4.95
C GLY A 295 -21.80 -4.11 6.29
N ARG A 296 -22.20 -5.38 6.29
CA ARG A 296 -22.26 -6.20 7.51
C ARG A 296 -20.92 -6.87 7.82
N TYR A 297 -20.17 -7.24 6.80
CA TYR A 297 -18.96 -8.06 6.85
C TYR A 297 -17.70 -7.29 6.44
N GLY A 298 -17.84 -6.01 6.10
CA GLY A 298 -16.74 -5.17 5.65
C GLY A 298 -17.24 -3.96 4.89
N CYS A 299 -16.38 -3.41 4.04
CA CYS A 299 -16.79 -2.38 3.09
C CYS A 299 -16.68 -2.90 1.65
N LYS A 300 -17.58 -2.45 0.78
CA LYS A 300 -17.43 -2.60 -0.68
C LYS A 300 -16.21 -1.80 -1.13
N ARG A 301 -15.53 -2.25 -2.19
CA ARG A 301 -14.41 -1.48 -2.77
C ARG A 301 -14.93 -0.15 -3.31
N PHE A 302 -15.89 -0.21 -4.21
CA PHE A 302 -16.68 0.91 -4.72
C PHE A 302 -18.08 0.42 -5.11
N LEU A 303 -19.01 1.34 -5.37
CA LEU A 303 -20.39 0.99 -5.74
C LEU A 303 -20.42 0.30 -7.10
N ARG A 304 -21.30 -0.70 -7.29
CA ARG A 304 -21.48 -1.48 -8.53
C ARG A 304 -20.22 -2.21 -8.98
N ASP A 305 -19.38 -2.59 -8.03
CA ASP A 305 -18.24 -3.42 -8.27
C ASP A 305 -18.68 -4.88 -8.45
N GLY A 306 -18.43 -5.45 -9.64
CA GLY A 306 -18.76 -6.83 -9.97
C GLY A 306 -17.78 -7.86 -9.43
N HIS A 307 -16.64 -7.44 -8.89
CA HIS A 307 -15.58 -8.36 -8.53
C HIS A 307 -15.96 -9.32 -7.39
N GLN A 308 -15.78 -10.61 -7.65
CA GLN A 308 -16.14 -11.72 -6.77
C GLN A 308 -17.61 -11.70 -6.35
N THR A 309 -18.48 -11.11 -7.17
CA THR A 309 -19.93 -11.18 -6.97
C THR A 309 -20.48 -12.45 -7.58
N THR A 310 -21.66 -12.89 -7.14
CA THR A 310 -22.30 -14.12 -7.65
C THR A 310 -22.67 -14.06 -9.13
N LEU A 311 -22.66 -12.88 -9.75
CA LEU A 311 -22.99 -12.66 -11.16
C LEU A 311 -21.76 -12.32 -12.01
N GLU A 312 -20.56 -12.28 -11.43
CA GLU A 312 -19.34 -12.02 -12.19
C GLU A 312 -19.07 -13.16 -13.17
N ASP A 313 -18.79 -12.81 -14.43
CA ASP A 313 -18.19 -13.75 -15.38
C ASP A 313 -16.66 -13.72 -15.17
N GLU A 314 -16.15 -14.73 -14.46
CA GLU A 314 -14.73 -14.84 -14.10
C GLU A 314 -13.79 -14.95 -15.32
N HIS A 315 -14.33 -15.25 -16.51
CA HIS A 315 -13.56 -15.35 -17.74
C HIS A 315 -13.46 -14.02 -18.51
N LYS A 316 -14.16 -12.97 -18.07
CA LYS A 316 -14.12 -11.64 -18.69
C LYS A 316 -13.25 -10.70 -17.88
N LEU A 317 -12.33 -10.02 -18.57
CA LEU A 317 -11.55 -8.95 -17.97
C LEU A 317 -12.37 -7.66 -17.81
N HIS A 318 -13.28 -7.37 -18.74
CA HIS A 318 -14.01 -6.11 -18.81
C HIS A 318 -15.51 -6.32 -18.59
N TYR A 319 -16.17 -5.33 -17.97
CA TYR A 319 -17.62 -5.33 -17.86
C TYR A 319 -18.25 -4.56 -19.01
N GLU A 320 -19.49 -4.86 -19.33
CA GLU A 320 -20.34 -3.99 -20.14
C GLU A 320 -21.05 -2.96 -19.24
N PRO A 321 -21.40 -1.76 -19.75
CA PRO A 321 -22.13 -0.76 -18.96
C PRO A 321 -23.40 -1.30 -18.28
N ASP A 322 -24.13 -2.18 -18.96
CA ASP A 322 -25.35 -2.80 -18.45
C ASP A 322 -25.08 -3.88 -17.38
N GLU A 323 -23.86 -4.44 -17.32
CA GLU A 323 -23.46 -5.38 -16.27
C GLU A 323 -23.26 -4.66 -14.93
N LEU A 324 -22.79 -3.41 -14.93
CA LEU A 324 -22.61 -2.64 -13.69
C LEU A 324 -23.90 -2.45 -12.89
N GLU A 325 -25.03 -2.23 -13.57
CA GLU A 325 -26.32 -2.09 -12.89
C GLU A 325 -26.76 -3.41 -12.23
N LYS A 326 -26.35 -4.56 -12.76
CA LYS A 326 -26.65 -5.87 -12.17
C LYS A 326 -25.85 -6.15 -10.90
N PHE A 327 -24.69 -5.51 -10.75
CA PHE A 327 -23.86 -5.64 -9.54
C PHE A 327 -24.34 -4.75 -8.39
N ALA A 328 -25.23 -3.80 -8.66
CA ALA A 328 -25.78 -2.96 -7.60
C ALA A 328 -26.45 -3.81 -6.52
N HIS A 329 -26.07 -3.56 -5.26
CA HIS A 329 -26.58 -4.24 -4.05
C HIS A 329 -26.14 -5.69 -3.85
N ILE A 330 -25.30 -6.24 -4.74
CA ILE A 330 -24.68 -7.57 -4.56
C ILE A 330 -23.15 -7.50 -4.50
N GLU A 331 -22.59 -6.29 -4.39
CA GLU A 331 -21.14 -6.09 -4.35
C GLU A 331 -20.53 -6.79 -3.14
N SER A 332 -19.37 -7.42 -3.34
CA SER A 332 -18.65 -8.11 -2.27
C SER A 332 -18.11 -7.13 -1.23
N GLU A 333 -18.18 -7.54 0.03
CA GLU A 333 -17.71 -6.78 1.19
C GLU A 333 -16.36 -7.32 1.65
N TRP A 334 -15.42 -6.43 1.92
CA TRP A 334 -14.04 -6.77 2.25
C TRP A 334 -13.74 -6.36 3.70
N PRO A 335 -13.42 -7.31 4.60
CA PRO A 335 -13.18 -7.02 6.01
C PRO A 335 -11.91 -6.21 6.24
N LEU A 336 -10.97 -6.20 5.29
CA LEU A 336 -9.74 -5.40 5.38
C LEU A 336 -10.02 -3.90 5.59
N PHE A 337 -11.14 -3.37 5.13
CA PHE A 337 -11.44 -1.95 5.35
C PHE A 337 -11.79 -1.65 6.82
N TYR A 338 -12.23 -2.63 7.59
CA TYR A 338 -12.35 -2.49 9.04
C TYR A 338 -10.99 -2.41 9.72
N THR A 339 -9.94 -3.05 9.19
CA THR A 339 -8.59 -2.88 9.76
C THR A 339 -8.07 -1.46 9.54
N TYR A 340 -8.36 -0.84 8.38
CA TYR A 340 -8.08 0.58 8.16
C TYR A 340 -8.84 1.48 9.15
N GLN A 341 -10.15 1.26 9.31
CA GLN A 341 -10.96 2.04 10.25
C GLN A 341 -10.45 1.89 11.68
N LEU A 342 -10.14 0.67 12.10
CA LEU A 342 -9.57 0.38 13.41
C LEU A 342 -8.28 1.18 13.64
N ILE A 343 -7.33 1.08 12.72
CA ILE A 343 -6.05 1.80 12.81
C ILE A 343 -6.27 3.31 12.82
N ASN A 344 -7.14 3.82 11.94
CA ASN A 344 -7.45 5.25 11.86
C ASN A 344 -8.08 5.78 13.17
N HIS A 345 -9.00 5.02 13.78
CA HIS A 345 -9.59 5.36 15.07
C HIS A 345 -8.54 5.37 16.19
N LEU A 346 -7.61 4.40 16.19
CA LEU A 346 -6.50 4.39 17.14
C LEU A 346 -5.60 5.63 16.99
N PHE A 347 -5.24 6.02 15.77
CA PHE A 347 -4.47 7.25 15.52
C PHE A 347 -5.23 8.52 15.90
N ALA A 348 -6.56 8.53 15.75
CA ALA A 348 -7.41 9.64 16.17
C ALA A 348 -7.63 9.71 17.70
N GLY A 349 -7.17 8.70 18.47
CA GLY A 349 -7.43 8.59 19.90
C GLY A 349 -8.87 8.19 20.26
N ASP A 350 -9.66 7.75 19.28
CA ASP A 350 -11.04 7.29 19.47
C ASP A 350 -11.06 5.79 19.82
N HIS A 351 -10.68 5.48 21.05
CA HIS A 351 -10.62 4.11 21.55
C HIS A 351 -11.99 3.41 21.59
N ALA A 352 -13.09 4.17 21.71
CA ALA A 352 -14.43 3.61 21.72
C ALA A 352 -14.83 3.12 20.33
N ALA A 353 -14.60 3.93 19.29
CA ALA A 353 -14.85 3.52 17.91
C ALA A 353 -13.89 2.40 17.47
N ALA A 354 -12.61 2.47 17.87
CA ALA A 354 -11.64 1.40 17.62
C ALA A 354 -12.13 0.06 18.20
N LEU A 355 -12.58 0.04 19.47
CA LEU A 355 -13.10 -1.17 20.08
C LEU A 355 -14.35 -1.71 19.37
N ALA A 356 -15.27 -0.83 18.95
CA ALA A 356 -16.48 -1.22 18.24
C ALA A 356 -16.19 -1.83 16.86
N VAL A 357 -15.17 -1.35 16.15
CA VAL A 357 -14.71 -1.94 14.88
C VAL A 357 -13.99 -3.27 15.15
N ASN A 358 -13.14 -3.32 16.18
CA ASN A 358 -12.40 -4.54 16.53
C ASN A 358 -13.32 -5.71 16.94
N GLN A 359 -14.53 -5.44 17.44
CA GLN A 359 -15.52 -6.48 17.74
C GLN A 359 -16.18 -7.10 16.49
N GLN A 360 -16.01 -6.47 15.32
CA GLN A 360 -16.54 -6.94 14.04
C GLN A 360 -15.50 -7.71 13.21
N LEU A 361 -14.22 -7.59 13.57
CA LEU A 361 -13.10 -8.38 13.06
C LEU A 361 -12.99 -9.68 13.86
#